data_AF-A0A8S9MA09-F1
#
_entry.id   AF-A0A8S9MA09-F1
#
_cell.length_a   1.000
_cell.length_b   1.000
_cell.length_c   1.000
_cell.angle_alpha   90.00
_cell.angle_beta   90.00
_cell.angle_gamma   90.00
#
_symmetry.space_group_name_H-M   'P 1'
#
loop_
_entity.id
_entity.type
_entity.pdbx_description
1 polymer ?
#
loop_
_entity_poly.entity_id
_entity_poly.type
_entity_poly.pdbx_seq_one_letter_code
_entity_poly.pdbx_strand_id
1 'polypeptide(L)'
;MSGGQKLEFVCDDFVKGHPELLEKIGDRYVAKLRAFHEKRYKPFEDWLKNAKTKEEWDLAVKEHKEFFENDSKERRESRLRMEISPPPALENQVQSNGTVGTRF
;
A
#
# COMPACT_ATOMS: atom_id res chain seq x y z
N MET A 1 17.52 -18.65 -24.09
CA MET A 1 16.74 -17.40 -24.28
C MET A 1 16.15 -17.03 -22.94
N SER A 2 16.57 -15.89 -22.37
CA SER A 2 16.01 -15.41 -21.10
C SER A 2 14.61 -14.90 -21.39
N GLY A 3 13.59 -15.64 -20.95
CA GLY A 3 12.20 -15.20 -21.03
C GLY A 3 12.05 -13.95 -20.16
N GLY A 4 11.94 -12.78 -20.78
CA GLY A 4 11.76 -11.52 -20.07
C GLY A 4 10.53 -11.60 -19.16
N GLN A 5 10.69 -11.17 -17.91
CA GLN A 5 9.56 -11.09 -16.98
C GLN A 5 8.51 -10.14 -17.55
N LYS A 6 7.30 -10.66 -17.79
CA LYS A 6 6.16 -9.87 -18.25
C LYS A 6 5.37 -9.45 -17.02
N LEU A 7 5.43 -8.16 -16.69
CA LEU A 7 4.64 -7.56 -15.61
C LEU A 7 3.31 -7.09 -16.19
N GLU A 8 2.22 -7.49 -15.56
CA GLU A 8 0.86 -7.03 -15.87
C GLU A 8 0.39 -6.10 -14.75
N PHE A 9 -0.05 -4.91 -15.11
CA PHE A 9 -0.61 -3.94 -14.17
C PHE A 9 -2.12 -3.90 -14.37
N VAL A 10 -2.85 -4.22 -13.31
CA VAL A 10 -4.32 -4.24 -13.32
C VAL A 10 -4.84 -3.09 -12.44
N CYS A 11 -5.69 -2.25 -13.02
CA CYS A 11 -6.41 -1.19 -12.32
C CYS A 11 -7.77 -0.98 -12.99
N ASP A 12 -8.85 -1.10 -12.23
CA ASP A 12 -10.22 -1.06 -12.76
C ASP A 12 -10.58 0.28 -13.41
N ASP A 13 -9.90 1.36 -13.03
CA ASP A 13 -10.10 2.71 -13.59
C ASP A 13 -9.11 3.05 -14.71
N PHE A 14 -8.21 2.13 -15.07
CA PHE A 14 -7.30 2.30 -16.20
C PHE A 14 -7.89 1.62 -17.44
N VAL A 15 -8.91 2.24 -18.04
CA VAL A 15 -9.68 1.67 -19.15
C VAL A 15 -9.41 2.42 -20.46
N LYS A 16 -9.16 1.68 -21.54
CA LYS A 16 -8.90 2.24 -22.87
C LYS A 16 -10.11 3.05 -23.36
N GLY A 17 -9.87 4.30 -23.76
CA GLY A 17 -10.91 5.19 -24.31
C GLY A 17 -11.68 6.00 -23.25
N HIS A 18 -11.33 5.85 -21.97
CA HIS A 18 -12.00 6.52 -20.84
C HIS A 18 -11.00 7.37 -20.02
N PRO A 19 -10.50 8.49 -20.56
CA PRO A 19 -9.53 9.35 -19.87
C PRO A 19 -10.08 9.95 -18.56
N GLU A 20 -11.40 10.12 -18.43
CA GLU A 20 -12.06 10.62 -17.22
C GLU A 20 -11.83 9.73 -15.99
N LEU A 21 -11.57 8.43 -16.20
CA LEU A 21 -11.26 7.52 -15.10
C LEU A 21 -9.84 7.71 -14.55
N LEU A 22 -8.94 8.34 -15.31
CA LEU A 22 -7.60 8.70 -14.83
C LEU A 22 -7.66 9.75 -13.71
N GLU A 23 -8.66 10.64 -13.73
CA GLU A 23 -8.89 11.61 -12.66
C GLU A 23 -9.18 10.89 -11.34
N LYS A 24 -10.00 9.83 -11.36
CA LYS A 24 -10.28 9.01 -10.16
C LYS A 24 -9.03 8.35 -9.60
N ILE A 25 -8.11 7.91 -10.46
CA ILE A 25 -6.81 7.38 -10.03
C ILE A 25 -6.00 8.49 -9.34
N GLY A 26 -5.98 9.69 -9.93
CA GLY A 26 -5.34 10.87 -9.35
C GLY A 26 -5.91 11.23 -7.98
N ASP A 27 -7.23 11.31 -7.86
CA ASP A 27 -7.92 11.65 -6.61
C ASP A 27 -7.62 10.66 -5.50
N ARG A 28 -7.64 9.35 -5.79
CA ARG A 28 -7.24 8.33 -4.82
C ARG A 28 -5.79 8.49 -4.37
N TYR A 29 -4.90 8.82 -5.29
CA TYR A 29 -3.50 9.05 -4.97
C TYR A 29 -3.33 10.28 -4.07
N VAL A 30 -4.02 11.40 -4.38
CA VAL A 30 -4.02 12.61 -3.55
C VAL A 30 -4.61 12.34 -2.17
N ALA A 31 -5.71 11.59 -2.08
CA ALA A 31 -6.30 11.19 -0.79
C ALA A 31 -5.31 10.37 0.04
N LYS A 32 -4.61 9.42 -0.58
CA LYS A 32 -3.55 8.64 0.07
C LYS A 32 -2.40 9.52 0.57
N LEU A 33 -1.95 10.49 -0.24
CA LEU A 33 -0.93 11.45 0.15
C LEU A 33 -1.37 12.30 1.34
N ARG A 34 -2.62 12.79 1.33
CA ARG A 34 -3.18 13.57 2.45
C ARG A 34 -3.22 12.75 3.73
N ALA A 35 -3.77 11.53 3.68
CA ALA A 35 -3.82 10.64 4.83
C ALA A 35 -2.42 10.30 5.37
N PHE A 36 -1.44 10.12 4.47
CA PHE A 36 -0.04 9.93 4.86
C PHE A 36 0.52 11.17 5.57
N HIS A 37 0.29 12.36 5.02
CA HIS A 37 0.74 13.63 5.61
C HIS A 37 0.12 13.87 6.99
N GLU A 38 -1.19 13.72 7.10
CA GLU A 38 -1.94 13.88 8.36
C GLU A 38 -1.46 12.91 9.43
N LYS A 39 -1.15 11.66 9.06
CA LYS A 39 -0.68 10.66 10.02
C LYS A 39 0.78 10.86 10.43
N ARG A 40 1.65 11.26 9.50
CA ARG A 40 3.11 11.20 9.70
C ARG A 40 3.76 12.55 9.99
N TYR A 41 3.29 13.62 9.37
CA TYR A 41 3.92 14.94 9.45
C TYR A 41 3.16 15.91 10.34
N LYS A 42 1.83 15.89 10.33
CA LYS A 42 1.02 16.84 11.13
C LYS A 42 1.35 16.80 12.63
N PRO A 43 1.50 15.65 13.31
CA PRO A 43 1.88 15.63 14.73
C PRO A 43 3.24 16.27 15.00
N PHE A 44 4.19 16.07 14.07
CA PHE A 44 5.53 16.66 14.18
C PHE A 44 5.52 18.17 13.92
N GLU A 45 4.78 18.63 12.90
CA GLU A 45 4.59 20.06 12.66
C GLU A 45 3.94 20.76 13.86
N ASP A 46 2.92 20.14 14.44
CA ASP A 46 2.24 20.68 15.62
C ASP A 46 3.17 20.68 16.83
N TRP A 47 4.02 19.66 16.99
CA TRP A 47 5.05 19.66 18.03
C TRP A 47 6.06 20.80 17.83
N LEU A 48 6.60 20.96 16.61
CA LEU A 48 7.56 22.04 16.30
C LEU A 48 6.97 23.44 16.51
N LYS A 49 5.69 23.64 16.18
CA LYS A 49 5.00 24.92 16.41
C LYS A 49 4.86 25.25 17.90
N ASN A 50 4.78 24.23 18.75
CA ASN A 50 4.59 24.38 20.19
C ASN A 50 5.90 24.37 21.00
N ALA A 51 7.02 23.95 20.39
CA ALA A 51 8.33 23.95 21.04
C ALA A 51 8.77 25.39 21.35
N LYS A 52 9.15 25.64 22.61
CA LYS A 52 9.57 26.97 23.09
C LYS A 52 11.07 27.07 23.27
N THR A 53 11.75 25.94 23.44
CA THR A 53 13.18 25.86 23.65
C THR A 53 13.87 25.14 22.50
N LYS A 54 15.17 25.35 22.37
CA LYS A 54 15.97 24.69 21.35
C LYS A 54 16.04 23.18 21.63
N GLU A 55 16.11 22.80 22.90
CA GLU A 55 16.19 21.41 23.33
C GLU A 55 14.91 20.64 22.98
N GLU A 56 13.73 21.25 23.15
CA GLU A 56 12.46 20.65 22.72
C GLU A 56 12.39 20.50 21.19
N TRP A 57 12.89 21.49 20.46
CA TRP A 57 12.93 21.47 19.00
C TRP A 57 13.90 20.38 18.47
N ASP A 58 15.10 20.29 19.04
CA ASP A 58 16.10 19.29 18.70
C ASP A 58 15.61 17.87 19.01
N LEU A 59 14.92 17.69 20.15
CA LEU A 59 14.28 16.43 20.50
C LEU A 59 13.19 16.05 19.48
N ALA A 60 12.34 17.01 19.10
CA ALA A 60 11.30 16.78 18.11
C ALA A 60 11.86 16.31 16.76
N VAL A 61 12.91 16.97 16.28
CA VAL A 61 13.58 16.58 15.04
C VAL A 61 14.20 15.20 15.14
N LYS A 62 14.84 14.88 16.28
CA LYS A 62 15.45 13.58 16.50
C LYS A 62 14.41 12.45 16.49
N GLU A 63 13.34 12.58 17.26
CA GLU A 63 12.28 11.57 17.32
C GLU A 63 11.59 11.38 15.96
N HIS A 64 11.35 12.47 15.23
CA HIS A 64 10.76 12.39 13.89
C HIS A 64 11.67 11.63 12.92
N LYS A 65 12.98 11.87 12.98
CA LYS A 65 13.96 11.15 12.16
C LYS A 65 13.97 9.66 12.50
N GLU A 66 14.04 9.31 13.78
CA GLU A 66 14.03 7.90 14.24
C GLU A 66 12.74 7.18 13.82
N PHE A 67 11.59 7.87 13.92
CA PHE A 67 10.32 7.34 13.44
C PHE A 67 10.35 6.98 11.94
N PHE A 68 10.91 7.85 11.10
CA PHE A 68 11.02 7.58 9.66
C PHE A 68 12.02 6.46 9.33
N GLU A 69 13.13 6.38 10.06
CA GLU A 69 14.11 5.30 9.91
C GLU A 69 13.50 3.95 10.28
N ASN A 70 12.77 3.88 11.40
CA ASN A 70 12.08 2.68 11.85
C ASN A 70 10.97 2.26 10.88
N ASP A 71 10.13 3.18 10.44
CA ASP A 71 9.08 2.88 9.47
C ASP A 71 9.65 2.44 8.11
N SER A 72 10.75 3.03 7.66
CA SER A 72 11.43 2.58 6.45
C SER A 72 12.00 1.17 6.62
N LYS A 73 12.56 0.85 7.80
CA LYS A 73 13.09 -0.47 8.11
C LYS A 73 11.97 -1.50 8.16
N GLU A 74 10.88 -1.22 8.86
CA GLU A 74 9.69 -2.07 8.93
C GLU A 74 9.13 -2.35 7.54
N ARG A 75 8.95 -1.32 6.70
CA ARG A 75 8.47 -1.50 5.31
C ARG A 75 9.38 -2.40 4.47
N ARG A 76 10.70 -2.34 4.69
CA ARG A 76 11.66 -3.23 4.01
C ARG A 76 11.52 -4.66 4.52
N GLU A 77 11.42 -4.84 5.83
CA GLU A 77 11.24 -6.15 6.46
C GLU A 77 9.90 -6.80 6.07
N SER A 78 8.81 -6.04 6.00
CA SER A 78 7.51 -6.55 5.55
C SER A 78 7.56 -7.03 4.10
N ARG A 79 8.24 -6.31 3.20
CA ARG A 79 8.42 -6.76 1.81
C ARG A 79 9.21 -8.06 1.74
N LEU A 80 10.30 -8.16 2.50
CA LEU A 80 11.10 -9.38 2.57
C LEU A 80 10.27 -10.56 3.11
N ARG A 81 9.42 -10.34 4.12
CA ARG A 81 8.50 -11.37 4.64
C ARG A 81 7.50 -11.84 3.59
N MET A 82 6.98 -10.93 2.77
CA MET A 82 6.08 -11.29 1.66
C MET A 82 6.79 -12.07 0.56
N GLU A 83 8.04 -11.73 0.24
CA GLU A 83 8.84 -12.43 -0.78
C GLU A 83 9.25 -13.85 -0.35
N ILE A 84 9.43 -14.09 0.95
CA ILE A 84 9.84 -15.40 1.49
C ILE A 84 8.63 -16.32 1.75
N SER A 85 7.40 -15.77 1.80
CA SER A 85 6.20 -16.59 2.04
C SER A 85 5.85 -17.40 0.78
N PRO A 86 5.72 -18.73 0.87
CA PRO A 86 5.26 -19.52 -0.27
C PRO A 86 3.84 -19.09 -0.64
N PRO A 87 3.50 -19.03 -1.94
CA PRO A 87 2.14 -18.67 -2.36
C PRO A 87 1.15 -19.63 -1.69
N PRO A 88 -0.02 -19.14 -1.24
CA PRO A 88 -1.04 -20.01 -0.69
C PRO A 88 -1.38 -21.08 -1.73
N ALA A 89 -1.33 -22.35 -1.31
CA ALA A 89 -1.69 -23.46 -2.16
C ALA A 89 -3.11 -23.23 -2.70
N LEU A 90 -3.24 -23.17 -4.02
CA LEU A 90 -4.53 -23.24 -4.70
C LEU A 90 -5.13 -24.62 -4.38
N GLU A 91 -5.94 -24.69 -3.32
CA GLU A 91 -6.80 -25.85 -3.10
C GLU A 91 -7.81 -25.90 -4.25
N ASN A 92 -7.53 -26.81 -5.18
CA ASN A 92 -8.44 -27.21 -6.25
C ASN A 92 -9.79 -27.65 -5.64
N GLN A 93 -10.80 -26.79 -5.70
CA GLN A 93 -12.18 -27.26 -5.66
C GLN A 93 -12.52 -27.90 -7.00
N VAL A 94 -12.06 -29.14 -7.18
CA VAL A 94 -12.77 -30.11 -8.01
C VAL A 94 -13.79 -30.78 -7.10
N GLN A 95 -15.04 -30.32 -7.17
CA GLN A 95 -16.17 -31.18 -6.83
C GLN A 95 -17.08 -31.28 -8.06
N SER A 96 -16.74 -32.26 -8.91
CA SER A 96 -17.73 -32.98 -9.67
C SER A 96 -18.74 -33.61 -8.71
N ASN A 97 -20.02 -33.47 -8.98
CA ASN A 97 -21.00 -34.54 -8.86
C ASN A 97 -22.22 -34.17 -9.70
N GLY A 98 -22.39 -34.88 -10.82
CA GLY A 98 -23.63 -34.86 -11.57
C GLY A 98 -24.72 -35.63 -10.82
N THR A 99 -25.98 -35.29 -11.09
CA THR A 99 -27.08 -36.26 -11.13
C THR A 99 -28.18 -35.71 -12.04
N VAL A 100 -28.50 -36.50 -13.06
CA VAL A 100 -29.61 -36.38 -14.00
C VAL A 100 -30.93 -36.65 -13.27
N GLY A 101 -32.01 -35.91 -13.60
CA GLY A 101 -33.36 -36.24 -13.11
C GLY A 101 -34.46 -35.29 -13.59
N THR A 102 -35.14 -35.71 -14.66
CA THR A 102 -36.29 -35.10 -15.36
C THR A 102 -37.52 -34.79 -14.50
N ARG A 103 -38.24 -33.70 -14.80
CA ARG A 103 -39.73 -33.61 -14.91
C ARG A 103 -40.18 -32.19 -15.26
N PHE A 104 -40.78 -32.00 -16.43
CA PHE A 104 -42.23 -31.80 -16.63
C PHE A 104 -42.60 -32.26 -18.04
#